data_AF-A0A498N1A7-F1
#
_entry.id   AF-A0A498N1A7-F1
#
_cell.length_a   1.000
_cell.length_b   1.000
_cell.length_c   1.000
_cell.angle_alpha   90.00
_cell.angle_beta   90.00
_cell.angle_gamma   90.00
#
_symmetry.space_group_name_H-M   'P 1'
#
loop_
_entity.id
_entity.type
_entity.pdbx_description
1 polymer ?
#
loop_
_entity_poly.entity_id
_entity_poly.type
_entity_poly.pdbx_seq_one_letter_code
_entity_poly.pdbx_strand_id
1 'polypeptide(L)'
;MNARPDLNLDSESSDWKEAKKKLCSMDKEKRREVYRVDFIPLEKIPVWSPSGVSSREPRYKVNEELNKKISLFTGDITKLEIDAIANADFAGVLQV
;
A
#
# COMPACT_ATOMS: atom_id res chain seq x y z
N MET A 1 -11.07 -16.43 33.20
CA MET A 1 -10.38 -16.51 31.90
C MET A 1 -9.39 -15.38 31.88
N ASN A 2 -8.09 -15.65 31.96
CA ASN A 2 -7.09 -14.58 31.89
C ASN A 2 -6.98 -14.16 30.42
N ALA A 3 -7.35 -12.91 30.11
CA ALA A 3 -7.14 -12.35 28.79
C ALA A 3 -5.65 -12.47 28.46
N ARG A 4 -5.33 -13.00 27.26
CA ARG A 4 -3.95 -12.94 26.76
C ARG A 4 -3.54 -11.46 26.72
N PRO A 5 -2.34 -11.09 27.17
CA PRO A 5 -1.88 -9.72 27.08
C PRO A 5 -1.92 -9.27 25.61
N ASP A 6 -2.32 -8.03 25.38
CA ASP A 6 -2.36 -7.46 24.03
C ASP A 6 -0.97 -7.50 23.40
N LEU A 7 -0.88 -8.07 22.20
CA LEU A 7 0.38 -8.13 21.45
C LEU A 7 0.89 -6.70 21.19
N ASN A 8 2.10 -6.41 21.69
CA ASN A 8 2.79 -5.15 21.46
C ASN A 8 3.36 -5.11 20.03
N LEU A 9 2.79 -4.26 19.18
CA LEU A 9 3.22 -4.09 17.78
C LEU A 9 4.49 -3.24 17.64
N ASP A 10 4.93 -2.58 18.72
CA ASP A 10 6.13 -1.75 18.74
C ASP A 10 7.37 -2.46 19.30
N SER A 11 7.25 -3.73 19.68
CA SER A 11 8.37 -4.54 20.14
C SER A 11 9.10 -5.23 18.98
N GLU A 12 10.42 -5.15 18.96
CA GLU A 12 11.28 -5.87 18.01
C GLU A 12 11.33 -7.39 18.28
N SER A 13 10.90 -7.82 19.47
CA SER A 13 10.86 -9.24 19.87
C SER A 13 9.53 -9.93 19.59
N SER A 14 8.53 -9.21 19.08
CA SER A 14 7.21 -9.78 18.77
C SER A 14 7.29 -10.74 17.58
N ASP A 15 6.63 -11.89 17.69
CA ASP A 15 6.56 -12.85 16.58
C ASP A 15 5.82 -12.23 15.37
N TRP A 16 6.47 -12.21 14.21
CA TRP A 16 5.93 -11.57 13.01
C TRP A 16 4.65 -12.25 12.50
N LYS A 17 4.45 -13.55 12.77
CA LYS A 17 3.24 -14.28 12.35
C LYS A 17 2.06 -13.88 13.22
N GLU A 18 2.27 -13.69 14.53
CA GLU A 18 1.25 -13.18 15.43
C GLU A 18 0.88 -11.73 15.09
N ALA A 19 1.88 -10.88 14.84
CA ALA A 19 1.66 -9.50 14.41
C ALA A 19 0.89 -9.44 13.09
N LYS A 20 1.28 -10.24 12.09
CA LYS A 20 0.57 -10.38 10.82
C LYS A 20 -0.87 -10.83 11.03
N LYS A 21 -1.11 -11.88 11.83
CA LYS A 21 -2.46 -12.38 12.12
C LYS A 21 -3.33 -11.32 12.77
N LYS A 22 -2.80 -10.56 13.73
CA LYS A 22 -3.48 -9.45 14.40
C LYS A 22 -3.86 -8.35 13.39
N LEU A 23 -2.89 -7.85 12.62
CA LEU A 23 -3.11 -6.77 11.63
C LEU A 23 -4.06 -7.18 10.49
N CYS A 24 -4.03 -8.44 10.04
CA CYS A 24 -4.95 -8.95 9.03
C CYS A 24 -6.37 -9.16 9.57
N SER A 25 -6.54 -9.33 10.89
CA SER A 25 -7.86 -9.49 11.51
C SER A 25 -8.57 -8.18 11.82
N MET A 26 -7.85 -7.06 11.79
CA MET A 26 -8.40 -5.72 12.03
C MET A 26 -9.15 -5.19 10.80
N ASP A 27 -10.23 -4.47 11.05
CA ASP A 27 -10.88 -3.64 10.04
C ASP A 27 -10.01 -2.41 9.69
N LYS A 28 -10.38 -1.70 8.63
CA LYS A 28 -9.59 -0.59 8.09
C LYS A 28 -9.46 0.56 9.11
N GLU A 29 -10.52 0.82 9.86
CA GLU A 29 -10.59 1.90 10.84
C GLU A 29 -9.63 1.64 12.01
N LYS A 30 -9.65 0.44 12.61
CA LYS A 30 -8.70 0.07 13.67
C LYS A 30 -7.26 -0.01 13.18
N ARG A 31 -7.04 -0.43 11.92
CA ARG A 31 -5.69 -0.42 11.33
C ARG A 31 -5.10 0.99 11.29
N ARG A 32 -5.90 2.02 11.04
CA ARG A 32 -5.42 3.41 11.01
C ARG A 32 -4.94 3.91 12.36
N GLU A 33 -5.47 3.38 13.46
CA GLU A 33 -5.02 3.71 14.83
C GLU A 33 -3.59 3.21 15.12
N VAL A 34 -3.13 2.20 14.38
CA VAL A 34 -1.79 1.61 14.56
C VAL A 34 -0.78 2.05 13.50
N TYR A 35 -1.18 2.88 12.53
CA TYR A 35 -0.24 3.42 11.55
C TYR A 35 0.74 4.39 12.22
N ARG A 36 2.03 4.27 11.86
CA ARG A 36 3.10 5.15 12.37
C ARG A 36 3.26 6.44 11.57
N VAL A 37 2.63 6.52 10.41
CA VAL A 37 2.72 7.64 9.47
C VAL A 37 1.32 7.96 8.94
N ASP A 38 1.16 9.19 8.44
CA ASP A 38 -0.03 9.57 7.70
C ASP A 38 -0.24 8.67 6.48
N PHE A 39 -1.50 8.49 6.10
CA PHE A 39 -1.89 7.64 4.97
C PHE A 39 -2.62 8.44 3.88
N ILE A 40 -2.50 7.95 2.65
CA ILE A 40 -3.19 8.42 1.46
C ILE A 40 -4.16 7.30 1.04
N PRO A 41 -5.48 7.48 1.26
CA PRO A 41 -6.48 6.50 0.86
C PRO A 41 -6.57 6.40 -0.67
N LEU A 42 -6.87 5.20 -1.18
CA LEU A 42 -6.97 4.91 -2.62
C LEU A 42 -7.89 5.90 -3.35
N GLU A 43 -8.98 6.32 -2.69
CA GLU A 43 -9.98 7.24 -3.25
C GLU A 43 -9.42 8.64 -3.54
N LYS A 44 -8.29 9.03 -2.93
CA LYS A 44 -7.61 10.29 -3.22
C LYS A 44 -6.65 10.21 -4.40
N ILE A 45 -6.38 9.01 -4.92
CA ILE A 45 -5.49 8.82 -6.07
C ILE A 45 -6.31 8.98 -7.35
N PRO A 46 -6.01 10.00 -8.20
CA PRO A 46 -6.77 10.19 -9.43
C PRO A 46 -6.52 9.02 -10.40
N VAL A 47 -7.58 8.55 -11.04
CA VAL A 47 -7.47 7.63 -12.18
C VAL A 47 -6.75 8.31 -13.34
N TRP A 48 -6.04 7.52 -14.13
CA TRP A 48 -5.37 8.01 -15.32
C TRP A 48 -6.37 8.65 -16.26
N SER A 49 -6.01 9.84 -16.75
CA SER A 49 -6.73 10.50 -17.82
C SER A 49 -5.75 10.84 -18.93
N PRO A 50 -6.11 10.64 -20.20
CA PRO A 50 -5.30 11.07 -21.32
C PRO A 50 -5.25 12.60 -21.34
N SER A 51 -4.23 13.16 -20.71
CA SER A 51 -3.97 14.59 -20.66
C SER A 51 -2.61 14.84 -21.32
N GLY A 52 -2.64 15.47 -22.49
CA GLY A 52 -1.44 15.77 -23.28
C GLY A 52 -1.64 15.55 -24.77
N VAL A 53 -0.98 16.38 -25.57
CA VAL A 53 -0.94 16.23 -27.03
C VAL A 53 0.27 15.36 -27.36
N SER A 54 0.05 14.12 -27.76
CA SER A 54 1.12 13.28 -28.30
C SER A 54 1.49 13.80 -29.69
N SER A 55 2.77 14.08 -29.93
CA SER A 55 3.28 14.42 -31.26
C SER A 55 3.40 13.20 -32.18
N ARG A 56 3.18 11.99 -31.64
CA ARG A 56 3.30 10.72 -32.35
C ARG A 56 1.96 10.02 -32.46
N GLU A 57 1.74 9.32 -33.57
CA GLU A 57 0.58 8.45 -33.73
C GLU A 57 0.53 7.40 -32.61
N PRO A 58 -0.64 7.21 -31.98
CA PRO A 58 -0.78 6.27 -30.88
C PRO A 58 -0.64 4.83 -31.39
N ARG A 59 0.24 4.04 -30.76
CA ARG A 59 0.41 2.60 -31.06
C ARG A 59 -0.78 1.75 -30.61
N TYR A 60 -1.55 2.24 -29.64
CA TYR A 60 -2.67 1.53 -29.03
C TYR A 60 -3.92 2.40 -29.06
N LYS A 61 -5.08 1.76 -29.27
CA LYS A 61 -6.37 2.44 -29.15
C LYS A 61 -6.63 2.79 -27.69
N VAL A 62 -7.27 3.93 -27.46
CA VAL A 62 -7.72 4.33 -26.13
C VAL A 62 -8.70 3.30 -25.58
N ASN A 63 -8.52 2.92 -24.33
CA ASN A 63 -9.42 2.01 -23.62
C ASN A 63 -9.87 2.67 -22.31
N GLU A 64 -11.11 3.14 -22.31
CA GLU A 64 -11.71 3.84 -21.16
C GLU A 64 -11.89 2.95 -19.92
N GLU A 65 -12.00 1.64 -20.09
CA GLU A 65 -12.09 0.71 -18.96
C GLU A 65 -10.73 0.55 -18.28
N LEU A 66 -9.65 0.46 -19.06
CA LEU A 66 -8.29 0.38 -18.53
C LEU A 66 -7.89 1.70 -17.86
N ASN A 67 -8.25 2.85 -18.43
CA ASN A 67 -7.97 4.16 -17.85
C ASN A 67 -8.49 4.30 -16.41
N LYS A 68 -9.62 3.67 -16.09
CA LYS A 68 -10.21 3.67 -14.73
C LYS A 68 -9.49 2.74 -13.74
N LYS A 69 -8.61 1.86 -14.22
CA LYS A 69 -7.90 0.84 -13.41
C LYS A 69 -6.42 1.17 -13.18
N ILE A 70 -5.91 2.22 -13.81
CA ILE A 70 -4.53 2.67 -13.66
C ILE A 70 -4.51 4.11 -13.14
N SER A 71 -3.45 4.43 -12.41
CA SER A 71 -3.20 5.76 -11.86
C SER A 71 -1.71 6.06 -11.98
N LEU A 72 -1.37 7.32 -12.20
CA LEU A 72 0.01 7.80 -12.07
C LEU A 72 0.10 8.59 -10.76
N PHE A 73 0.97 8.14 -9.86
CA PHE A 73 1.19 8.75 -8.55
C PHE A 73 2.65 9.17 -8.42
N THR A 74 2.88 10.40 -7.94
CA THR A 74 4.21 10.92 -7.59
C THR A 74 4.20 11.31 -6.13
N GLY A 75 4.99 10.60 -5.32
CA GLY A 75 5.03 10.81 -3.87
C GLY A 75 5.67 9.64 -3.14
N ASP A 76 5.51 9.64 -1.83
CA ASP A 76 6.01 8.57 -0.94
C ASP A 76 5.09 7.33 -1.03
N ILE A 77 5.64 6.24 -1.57
CA ILE A 77 4.90 4.99 -1.77
C ILE A 77 4.49 4.31 -0.45
N THR A 78 5.20 4.61 0.65
CA THR A 78 4.92 4.00 1.96
C THR A 78 3.66 4.53 2.62
N LYS A 79 3.14 5.66 2.14
CA LYS A 79 1.91 6.30 2.63
C LYS A 79 0.65 5.80 1.91
N LEU A 80 0.77 5.00 0.85
CA LEU A 80 -0.40 4.53 0.10
C LEU A 80 -1.18 3.49 0.92
N GLU A 81 -2.44 3.79 1.25
CA GLU A 81 -3.36 2.83 1.88
C GLU A 81 -3.99 1.95 0.79
N ILE A 82 -3.21 0.97 0.32
CA ILE A 82 -3.58 -0.02 -0.69
C ILE A 82 -3.20 -1.44 -0.23
N ASP A 83 -3.72 -2.46 -0.90
CA ASP A 83 -3.57 -3.86 -0.46
C ASP A 83 -2.13 -4.35 -0.50
N ALA A 84 -1.35 -3.88 -1.49
CA ALA A 84 0.05 -4.28 -1.67
C ALA A 84 0.87 -3.17 -2.31
N ILE A 85 2.12 -3.05 -1.86
CA ILE A 85 3.16 -2.24 -2.49
C ILE A 85 4.30 -3.16 -2.93
N ALA A 86 4.91 -2.87 -4.07
CA ALA A 86 6.11 -3.57 -4.52
C ALA A 86 7.33 -2.91 -3.88
N ASN A 87 8.21 -3.71 -3.29
CA ASN A 87 9.54 -3.27 -2.87
C ASN A 87 10.54 -3.58 -3.99
N ALA A 88 11.39 -2.63 -4.34
CA ALA A 88 12.52 -2.85 -5.23
C ALA A 88 13.77 -2.99 -4.37
N ASP A 89 14.15 -4.24 -4.07
CA ASP A 89 15.26 -4.55 -3.17
C ASP A 89 16.44 -5.20 -3.91
N PHE A 90 17.64 -5.04 -3.36
CA PHE A 90 18.83 -5.70 -3.85
C PHE A 90 19.02 -7.03 -3.12
N ALA A 91 19.11 -8.13 -3.87
CA ALA A 91 19.16 -9.50 -3.36
C ALA A 91 20.34 -9.82 -2.39
N GLY A 92 21.27 -8.90 -2.19
CA GLY A 92 22.47 -9.07 -1.35
C GLY A 92 22.30 -8.76 0.14
N VAL A 93 21.15 -8.26 0.60
CA VAL A 93 20.96 -7.93 2.03
C VAL A 93 20.14 -9.03 2.73
N LEU A 94 20.78 -10.17 2.93
CA LEU A 94 20.38 -11.15 3.95
C LEU A 94 21.65 -11.59 4.71
N GLN A 95 22.06 -10.77 5.66
CA GLN A 95 22.78 -11.22 6.85
C GLN A 95 22.13 -10.54 8.06
N VAL A 96 21.15 -11.21 8.65
CA VAL A 96 21.03 -11.40 10.11
C VAL A 96 20.27 -12.70 10.36
#